data_AF-A0A2D6G5L7-F1
#
_entry.id   AF-A0A2D6G5L7-F1
#
_cell.length_a   1.000
_cell.length_b   1.000
_cell.length_c   1.000
_cell.angle_alpha   90.00
_cell.angle_beta   90.00
_cell.angle_gamma   90.00
#
_symmetry.space_group_name_H-M   'P 1'
#
loop_
_entity.id
_entity.type
_entity.pdbx_description
1 polymer ?
#
loop_
_entity_poly.entity_id
_entity_poly.type
_entity_poly.pdbx_seq_one_letter_code
_entity_poly.pdbx_strand_id
1 'polypeptide(L)'
;MEACLARIEARNNDIHAWAFCDRENALAPARARDMQTPNGPLHGVPVGIKDVLDTKDMPTEYGSHLYKGNQPEKDTATVAALRDAGAVILGKTVTTEFASP
;
A
#
# COMPACT_ATOMS: atom_id res chain seq x y z
N MET A 1 12.30 -6.16 1.08
CA MET A 1 11.56 -4.97 1.54
C MET A 1 12.43 -3.73 1.65
N GLU A 2 13.52 -3.77 2.42
CA GLU A 2 14.39 -2.60 2.69
C GLU A 2 14.87 -1.88 1.42
N ALA A 3 15.31 -2.61 0.40
CA ALA A 3 15.71 -2.03 -0.88
C ALA A 3 14.60 -1.21 -1.57
N CYS A 4 13.34 -1.62 -1.45
CA CYS A 4 12.19 -0.88 -1.98
C CYS A 4 11.96 0.41 -1.19
N LEU A 5 11.98 0.35 0.14
CA LEU A 5 11.81 1.53 1.00
C LEU A 5 12.94 2.56 0.80
N ALA A 6 14.18 2.10 0.66
CA ALA A 6 15.32 2.95 0.33
C ALA A 6 15.15 3.62 -1.05
N ARG A 7 14.66 2.88 -2.05
CA ARG A 7 14.39 3.44 -3.38
C ARG A 7 13.26 4.46 -3.38
N ILE A 8 12.20 4.22 -2.59
CA ILE A 8 11.10 5.17 -2.41
C ILE A 8 11.63 6.46 -1.79
N GLU A 9 12.44 6.37 -0.73
CA GLU A 9 13.04 7.52 -0.07
C GLU A 9 13.89 8.37 -1.02
N ALA A 10 14.74 7.70 -1.79
CA ALA A 10 15.65 8.38 -2.72
C ALA A 10 14.93 9.09 -3.88
N ARG A 11 13.67 8.74 -4.20
CA ARG A 11 13.02 9.18 -5.44
C ARG A 11 11.68 9.88 -5.25
N ASN A 12 10.96 9.65 -4.15
CA ASN A 12 9.59 10.12 -4.01
C ASN A 12 9.48 11.65 -3.98
N ASN A 13 10.52 12.35 -3.53
CA ASN A 13 10.57 13.82 -3.58
C ASN A 13 10.57 14.37 -5.01
N ASP A 14 10.98 13.58 -6.01
CA ASP A 14 10.97 14.00 -7.41
C ASP A 14 9.69 13.57 -8.13
N ILE A 15 9.18 12.38 -7.81
CA ILE A 15 8.09 11.72 -8.57
C ILE A 15 6.72 11.86 -7.92
N HIS A 16 6.65 12.16 -6.61
CA HIS A 16 5.42 12.32 -5.83
C HIS A 16 4.40 11.18 -6.03
N ALA A 17 4.88 9.93 -6.06
CA ALA A 17 4.07 8.77 -6.45
C ALA A 17 3.18 8.23 -5.31
N TRP A 18 3.45 8.60 -4.07
CA TRP A 18 2.75 8.09 -2.88
C TRP A 18 1.88 9.17 -2.24
N ALA A 19 0.59 8.89 -2.06
CA ALA A 19 -0.31 9.66 -1.20
C ALA A 19 -0.10 9.32 0.28
N PHE A 20 0.20 8.06 0.56
CA PHE A 20 0.58 7.57 1.88
C PHE A 20 1.56 6.41 1.71
N CYS A 21 2.64 6.36 2.49
CA CYS A 21 3.58 5.24 2.49
C CYS A 21 3.88 4.84 3.94
N ASP A 22 3.51 3.61 4.30
CA ASP A 22 3.64 3.09 5.65
C ASP A 22 5.05 2.55 5.90
N ARG A 23 6.03 3.44 5.86
CA ARG A 23 7.45 3.06 5.98
C ARG A 23 7.75 2.36 7.29
N GLU A 24 7.14 2.83 8.37
CA GLU A 24 7.37 2.35 9.72
C GLU A 24 6.83 0.93 9.90
N ASN A 25 5.61 0.67 9.42
CA ASN A 25 5.00 -0.63 9.63
C ASN A 25 5.28 -1.63 8.51
N ALA A 26 5.72 -1.23 7.31
CA ALA A 26 5.94 -2.16 6.19
C ALA A 26 7.01 -3.25 6.43
N LEU A 27 7.96 -3.02 7.34
CA LEU A 27 8.99 -4.01 7.68
C LEU A 27 8.44 -5.18 8.52
N ALA A 28 7.47 -4.94 9.40
CA ALA A 28 6.90 -5.97 10.25
C ALA A 28 6.19 -7.10 9.47
N PRO A 29 5.25 -6.83 8.54
CA PRO A 29 4.62 -7.86 7.73
C PRO A 29 5.62 -8.51 6.78
N ALA A 30 6.63 -7.78 6.27
CA ALA A 30 7.69 -8.39 5.46
C ALA A 30 8.48 -9.43 6.25
N ARG A 31 8.95 -9.09 7.45
CA ARG A 31 9.65 -10.04 8.36
C ARG A 31 8.76 -11.22 8.74
N ALA A 32 7.47 -10.99 8.97
CA ALA A 32 6.52 -12.05 9.24
C ALA A 32 6.40 -13.03 8.06
N ARG A 33 6.48 -12.54 6.81
CA ARG A 33 6.52 -13.41 5.62
C ARG A 33 7.83 -14.16 5.52
N ASP A 34 8.98 -13.53 5.79
CA ASP A 34 10.29 -14.19 5.77
C ASP A 34 10.37 -15.40 6.72
N MET A 35 9.60 -15.38 7.82
CA MET A 35 9.53 -16.47 8.81
C MET A 35 8.52 -17.58 8.46
N GLN A 36 7.73 -17.40 7.41
CA GLN A 36 6.71 -18.36 6.97
C GLN A 36 7.21 -19.18 5.79
N THR A 37 6.71 -20.41 5.66
CA THR A 37 6.82 -21.12 4.38
C THR A 37 6.09 -20.30 3.31
N PRO A 38 6.70 -20.07 2.13
CA PRO A 38 6.05 -19.32 1.06
C PRO A 38 4.63 -19.81 0.78
N ASN A 39 3.67 -18.89 0.92
CA ASN A 39 2.24 -19.15 0.77
C ASN A 39 1.62 -18.17 -0.25
N GLY A 40 1.30 -18.67 -1.43
CA GLY A 40 0.68 -17.90 -2.50
C GLY A 40 1.68 -17.26 -3.49
N PRO A 41 1.18 -16.82 -4.66
CA PRO A 41 2.00 -16.38 -5.78
C PRO A 41 2.70 -15.03 -5.58
N LEU A 42 2.31 -14.25 -4.57
CA LEU A 42 2.86 -12.94 -4.26
C LEU A 42 3.54 -12.91 -2.89
N HIS A 43 3.92 -14.06 -2.34
CA HIS A 43 4.52 -14.15 -1.02
C HIS A 43 5.72 -13.19 -0.86
N GLY A 44 5.59 -12.22 0.04
CA GLY A 44 6.63 -11.22 0.34
C GLY A 44 6.78 -10.11 -0.71
N VAL A 45 6.02 -10.14 -1.81
CA VAL A 45 6.11 -9.14 -2.90
C VAL A 45 5.55 -7.80 -2.42
N PRO A 46 6.34 -6.71 -2.48
CA PRO A 46 5.86 -5.38 -2.12
C PRO A 46 4.92 -4.82 -3.18
N VAL A 47 3.77 -4.28 -2.77
CA VAL A 47 2.77 -3.68 -3.67
C VAL A 47 2.29 -2.31 -3.16
N GLY A 48 2.04 -1.39 -4.07
CA GLY A 48 1.34 -0.13 -3.80
C GLY A 48 -0.12 -0.24 -4.26
N ILE A 49 -1.03 0.41 -3.54
CA ILE A 49 -2.47 0.36 -3.82
C ILE A 49 -2.92 1.74 -4.30
N LYS A 50 -3.56 1.83 -5.47
CA LYS A 50 -4.12 3.12 -5.93
C LYS A 50 -5.10 3.66 -4.89
N ASP A 51 -5.02 4.95 -4.57
CA ASP A 51 -5.79 5.59 -3.50
C ASP A 51 -7.31 5.74 -3.78
N VAL A 52 -7.86 4.86 -4.60
CA VAL A 52 -9.30 4.67 -4.79
C VAL A 52 -9.78 3.29 -4.33
N LEU A 53 -8.87 2.45 -3.84
CA LEU A 53 -9.16 1.12 -3.33
C LEU A 53 -9.01 1.13 -1.82
N ASP A 54 -10.11 1.00 -1.09
CA ASP A 54 -10.14 0.97 0.37
C ASP A 54 -9.18 -0.07 0.96
N THR A 55 -8.52 0.36 2.04
CA THR A 55 -7.62 -0.42 2.89
C THR A 55 -8.05 -0.23 4.34
N LYS A 56 -8.18 -1.32 5.09
CA LYS A 56 -8.65 -1.26 6.49
C LYS A 56 -7.62 -0.70 7.48
N ASP A 57 -6.35 -0.71 7.10
CA ASP A 57 -5.19 -0.41 7.94
C ASP A 57 -4.43 0.85 7.50
N MET A 58 -4.92 1.55 6.46
CA MET A 58 -4.30 2.76 5.91
C MET A 58 -5.40 3.70 5.42
N PRO A 59 -5.15 5.03 5.39
CA PRO A 59 -6.14 5.97 4.86
C PRO A 59 -6.45 5.67 3.39
N THR A 60 -7.66 6.04 2.96
CA THR A 60 -8.02 6.11 1.54
C THR A 60 -8.71 7.44 1.29
N GLU A 61 -8.04 8.34 0.59
CA GLU A 61 -8.46 9.75 0.48
C GLU A 61 -9.02 10.10 -0.91
N TYR A 62 -9.06 9.14 -1.83
CA TYR A 62 -9.61 9.30 -3.19
C TYR A 62 -8.98 10.44 -3.99
N GLY A 63 -7.78 10.89 -3.62
CA GLY A 63 -7.17 12.11 -4.16
C GLY A 63 -7.96 13.39 -3.90
N SER A 64 -8.87 13.40 -2.92
CA SER A 64 -9.77 14.52 -2.59
C SER A 64 -9.53 15.06 -1.19
N HIS A 65 -9.46 16.37 -1.04
CA HIS A 65 -9.37 17.01 0.28
C HIS A 65 -10.59 16.75 1.18
N LEU A 66 -11.74 16.41 0.59
CA LEU A 66 -12.96 16.10 1.33
C LEU A 66 -12.84 14.81 2.16
N TYR A 67 -11.93 13.91 1.76
CA TYR A 67 -11.72 12.61 2.38
C TYR A 67 -10.39 12.51 3.12
N LYS A 68 -9.77 13.65 3.44
CA LYS A 68 -8.52 13.69 4.21
C LYS A 68 -8.71 12.97 5.55
N GLY A 69 -7.84 11.99 5.82
CA GLY A 69 -7.89 11.15 7.02
C GLY A 69 -9.00 10.11 7.03
N ASN A 70 -9.70 9.88 5.92
CA ASN A 70 -10.71 8.84 5.82
C ASN A 70 -10.06 7.45 6.02
N GLN A 71 -10.55 6.70 7.00
CA GLN A 71 -10.06 5.38 7.37
C GLN A 71 -11.16 4.34 7.14
N PRO A 72 -11.16 3.63 6.00
CA PRO A 72 -12.11 2.57 5.74
C PRO A 72 -12.02 1.45 6.80
N GLU A 73 -13.15 0.81 7.10
CA GLU A 73 -13.19 -0.32 8.05
C GLU A 73 -12.74 -1.64 7.40
N LYS A 74 -12.73 -1.72 6.07
CA LYS A 74 -12.53 -2.96 5.30
C LYS A 74 -11.62 -2.72 4.10
N ASP A 75 -10.92 -3.78 3.73
CA ASP A 75 -10.22 -3.83 2.45
C ASP A 75 -11.26 -4.03 1.32
N THR A 76 -10.98 -3.47 0.14
CA THR A 76 -11.66 -3.93 -1.08
C THR A 76 -11.35 -5.41 -1.35
N ALA A 77 -12.19 -6.09 -2.12
CA ALA A 77 -11.97 -7.49 -2.49
C ALA A 77 -10.61 -7.72 -3.17
N THR A 78 -10.16 -6.77 -4.00
CA THR A 78 -8.84 -6.83 -4.65
C THR A 78 -7.69 -6.72 -3.66
N VAL A 79 -7.79 -5.80 -2.69
CA VAL A 79 -6.79 -5.65 -1.63
C VAL A 79 -6.75 -6.90 -0.75
N ALA A 80 -7.90 -7.45 -0.37
CA ALA A 80 -7.98 -8.70 0.37
C ALA A 80 -7.29 -9.86 -0.40
N ALA A 81 -7.58 -10.00 -1.70
CA ALA A 81 -6.96 -11.03 -2.54
C ALA A 81 -5.43 -10.89 -2.63
N LEU A 82 -4.90 -9.67 -2.66
CA LEU A 82 -3.45 -9.45 -2.64
C LEU A 82 -2.83 -9.92 -1.32
N ARG A 83 -3.47 -9.65 -0.18
CA ARG A 83 -3.00 -10.11 1.14
C ARG A 83 -3.04 -11.63 1.24
N ASP A 84 -4.11 -12.25 0.74
CA ASP A 84 -4.27 -13.71 0.70
C ASP A 84 -3.23 -14.37 -0.21
N ALA A 85 -2.86 -13.71 -1.32
CA ALA A 85 -1.78 -14.13 -2.20
C ALA A 85 -0.37 -13.96 -1.60
N GLY A 86 -0.27 -13.36 -0.40
CA GLY A 86 0.98 -13.21 0.35
C GLY A 86 1.70 -11.87 0.13
N ALA A 87 1.10 -10.91 -0.58
CA ALA A 87 1.71 -9.63 -0.84
C ALA A 87 1.88 -8.79 0.44
N VAL A 88 2.87 -7.89 0.42
CA VAL A 88 3.09 -6.89 1.47
C VAL A 88 2.73 -5.51 0.93
N ILE A 89 1.68 -4.92 1.47
CA ILE A 89 1.17 -3.62 1.02
C ILE A 89 2.02 -2.51 1.65
N LEU A 90 2.60 -1.66 0.80
CA LEU A 90 3.49 -0.55 1.19
C LEU A 90 2.77 0.77 1.49
N GLY A 91 1.56 0.95 0.96
CA GLY A 91 0.86 2.22 1.05
C GLY A 91 -0.06 2.50 -0.12
N LYS A 92 -0.44 3.77 -0.23
CA LYS A 92 -1.37 4.34 -1.19
C LYS A 92 -0.63 5.15 -2.25
N THR A 93 -0.84 4.83 -3.52
CA THR A 93 -0.28 5.62 -4.63
C THR A 93 -1.22 6.75 -5.00
N VAL A 94 -0.63 7.88 -5.42
CA VAL A 94 -1.38 9.07 -5.87
C VAL A 94 -2.37 8.73 -6.99
N THR A 95 -3.47 9.49 -7.04
CA THR A 95 -4.51 9.41 -8.06
C THR A 95 -5.06 10.80 -8.35
N THR A 96 -5.56 11.02 -9.57
CA THR A 96 -6.52 12.11 -9.82
C THR A 96 -7.73 11.93 -8.92
N GLU A 97 -8.31 13.04 -8.47
CA GLU A 97 -9.50 13.07 -7.63
C GLU A 97 -10.61 12.16 -8.20
N PHE A 98 -11.05 11.18 -7.39
CA PHE A 98 -12.04 10.14 -7.71
C PHE A 98 -11.74 9.29 -8.96
N ALA A 99 -10.46 9.20 -9.36
CA ALA A 99 -10.04 8.59 -10.63
C ALA A 99 -10.77 9.15 -11.85
N SER A 100 -11.13 10.43 -11.80
CA SER A 100 -11.68 11.15 -12.94
C SER A 100 -10.68 11.24 -14.10
N PRO A 101 -11.17 11.23 -15.36
CA PRO A 101 -10.34 11.30 -16.57
C PRO A 101 -9.72 12.68 -16.79
#